data_AF-A0A3N5QXP6-F1
#
_entry.id   AF-A0A3N5QXP6-F1
#
_cell.length_a   1.000
_cell.length_b   1.000
_cell.length_c   1.000
_cell.angle_alpha   90.00
_cell.angle_beta   90.00
_cell.angle_gamma   90.00
#
_symmetry.space_group_name_H-M   'P 1'
#
loop_
_entity.id
_entity.type
_entity.pdbx_description
1 polymer ?
#
loop_
_entity_poly.entity_id
_entity_poly.type
_entity_poly.pdbx_seq_one_letter_code
_entity_poly.pdbx_strand_id
1 'polypeptide(L)'
;PALLRKIYLGKCLEDGNWPAIRKDLDKKPVEDIKGNSNENNILEILRKYGIEIDESNNKGEDKENNTSQGNIRKVAVKVWGTGSPLREFMYSLDMAAACVFIMENVDIGNIIKLNQPDADQKGYHTPHFLNIGTGEEISIKDLALRIKRLTGFRGEIIFDPSKPDGTMRKTIDIGLLKKLGYKHQFNLNDGLAETYSSYLK
;
A
#
# COMPACT_ATOMS: atom_id res chain seq x y z
N PRO A 1 -2.26 2.82 0.41
CA PRO A 1 -2.22 3.85 1.48
C PRO A 1 -2.15 3.28 2.92
N ALA A 2 -3.07 2.40 3.34
CA ALA A 2 -3.12 1.90 4.72
C ALA A 2 -1.86 1.11 5.13
N LEU A 3 -1.40 0.17 4.30
CA LEU A 3 -0.17 -0.60 4.54
C LEU A 3 1.07 0.31 4.64
N LEU A 4 1.15 1.33 3.79
CA LEU A 4 2.22 2.33 3.79
C LEU A 4 2.24 3.13 5.09
N ARG A 5 1.10 3.66 5.51
CA ARG A 5 0.95 4.36 6.79
C ARG A 5 1.35 3.48 7.98
N LYS A 6 0.91 2.22 7.97
CA LYS A 6 1.19 1.26 9.05
C LYS A 6 2.69 1.00 9.21
N ILE A 7 3.39 0.75 8.10
CA ILE A 7 4.84 0.54 8.10
C ILE A 7 5.59 1.84 8.46
N TYR A 8 5.10 3.00 8.00
CA TYR A 8 5.64 4.30 8.39
C TYR A 8 5.51 4.56 9.91
N LEU A 9 4.35 4.28 10.51
CA LEU A 9 4.17 4.41 11.96
C LEU A 9 5.06 3.43 12.72
N GLY A 10 5.24 2.20 12.21
CA GLY A 10 6.24 1.26 12.74
C GLY A 10 7.66 1.81 12.69
N LYS A 11 8.04 2.49 11.60
CA LYS A 11 9.31 3.20 11.48
C LYS A 11 9.45 4.32 12.51
N CYS A 12 8.44 5.18 12.64
CA CYS A 12 8.49 6.25 13.64
C CYS A 12 8.60 5.69 15.07
N LEU A 13 7.96 4.55 15.36
CA LEU A 13 8.05 3.90 16.66
C LEU A 13 9.44 3.28 16.91
N GLU A 14 10.02 2.65 15.89
CA GLU A 14 11.38 2.10 15.88
C GLU A 14 12.43 3.17 16.20
N ASP A 15 12.30 4.35 15.59
CA ASP A 15 13.21 5.49 15.79
C ASP A 15 12.87 6.33 17.03
N GLY A 16 11.77 6.01 17.73
CA GLY A 16 11.27 6.83 18.84
C GLY A 16 10.84 8.25 18.43
N ASN A 17 10.49 8.45 17.16
CA ASN A 17 10.02 9.72 16.62
C ASN A 17 8.56 10.01 17.00
N TRP A 18 8.34 10.29 18.29
CA TRP A 18 7.04 10.67 18.82
C TRP A 18 6.41 11.90 18.16
N PRO A 19 7.16 12.98 17.83
CA PRO A 19 6.58 14.10 17.10
C PRO A 19 5.95 13.69 15.77
N ALA A 20 6.58 12.79 15.02
CA ALA A 20 6.03 12.28 13.76
C ALA A 20 4.79 11.40 13.97
N ILE A 21 4.76 10.55 14.99
CA ILE A 21 3.59 9.74 15.36
C ILE A 21 2.42 10.64 15.70
N ARG A 22 2.64 11.64 16.57
CA ARG A 22 1.59 12.57 17.02
C ARG A 22 1.05 13.41 15.87
N LYS A 23 1.95 13.98 15.05
CA LYS A 23 1.57 14.73 13.82
C LYS A 23 0.71 13.86 12.89
N ASP A 24 1.06 12.59 12.73
CA ASP A 24 0.29 11.67 11.89
C ASP A 24 -1.11 11.40 12.45
N LEU A 25 -1.21 11.14 13.76
CA LEU A 25 -2.48 10.88 14.44
C LEU A 25 -3.39 12.13 14.49
N ASP A 26 -2.83 13.33 14.59
CA ASP A 26 -3.63 14.56 14.49
C ASP A 26 -4.22 14.76 13.09
N LYS A 27 -3.43 14.49 12.04
CA LYS A 27 -3.89 14.58 10.65
C LYS A 27 -4.85 13.46 10.28
N LYS A 28 -4.67 12.27 10.86
CA LYS A 28 -5.43 11.05 10.54
C LYS A 28 -5.73 10.26 11.82
N PRO A 29 -6.70 10.68 12.65
CA PRO A 29 -7.03 9.98 13.88
C PRO A 29 -7.36 8.50 13.65
N VAL A 30 -7.09 7.68 14.65
CA VAL A 30 -7.48 6.27 14.66
C VAL A 30 -8.41 6.08 15.85
N GLU A 31 -9.68 5.79 15.57
CA GLU A 31 -10.74 5.82 16.59
C GLU A 31 -10.70 7.17 17.33
N ASP A 32 -10.66 7.17 18.65
CA ASP A 32 -10.63 8.39 19.48
C ASP A 32 -9.21 8.88 19.83
N ILE A 33 -8.17 8.23 19.27
CA ILE A 33 -6.77 8.57 19.58
C ILE A 33 -6.21 9.62 18.62
N LYS A 34 -5.62 10.67 19.20
CA LYS A 34 -5.00 11.82 18.53
C LYS A 34 -3.57 12.03 19.01
N GLY A 35 -2.88 13.01 18.42
CA GLY A 35 -1.50 13.34 18.77
C GLY A 35 -1.32 13.87 20.18
N ASN A 36 -2.37 14.38 20.85
CA ASN A 36 -2.29 14.81 22.25
C ASN A 36 -2.65 13.70 23.27
N SER A 37 -3.03 12.51 22.81
CA SER A 37 -3.33 11.39 23.70
C SER A 37 -2.09 10.92 24.48
N ASN A 38 -2.31 10.26 25.62
CA ASN A 38 -1.24 9.63 26.40
C ASN A 38 -0.48 8.59 25.55
N GLU A 39 0.83 8.50 25.70
CA GLU A 39 1.68 7.53 25.00
C GLU A 39 1.20 6.09 25.19
N ASN A 40 0.74 5.72 26.39
CA ASN A 40 0.22 4.38 26.65
C ASN A 40 -1.01 4.08 25.76
N ASN A 41 -1.95 5.02 25.66
CA ASN A 41 -3.13 4.88 24.80
C ASN A 41 -2.73 4.83 23.33
N ILE A 42 -1.71 5.59 22.92
CA ILE A 42 -1.16 5.55 21.56
C ILE A 42 -0.52 4.17 21.29
N LEU A 43 0.26 3.63 22.21
CA LEU A 43 0.87 2.31 22.06
C LEU A 43 -0.18 1.20 22.03
N GLU A 44 -1.23 1.30 22.84
CA GLU A 44 -2.36 0.36 22.83
C GLU A 44 -3.09 0.37 21.49
N ILE A 45 -3.41 1.54 20.92
CA ILE A 45 -4.08 1.61 19.63
C ILE A 45 -3.16 1.13 18.50
N LEU A 46 -1.86 1.48 18.54
CA LEU A 46 -0.89 0.98 17.57
C LEU A 46 -0.79 -0.55 17.63
N ARG A 47 -0.74 -1.13 18.83
CA ARG A 47 -0.72 -2.58 19.05
C ARG A 47 -2.00 -3.25 18.55
N LYS A 48 -3.17 -2.66 18.83
CA LYS A 48 -4.47 -3.12 18.31
C LYS A 48 -4.47 -3.20 16.79
N TYR A 49 -3.83 -2.24 16.12
CA TYR A 49 -3.64 -2.24 14.68
C TYR A 49 -2.35 -2.92 14.22
N GLY A 50 -1.71 -3.72 15.06
CA GLY A 50 -0.59 -4.60 14.69
C GLY A 50 0.73 -3.87 14.48
N ILE A 51 1.00 -2.79 15.22
CA ILE A 51 2.32 -2.16 15.33
C ILE A 51 2.74 -2.28 16.79
N GLU A 52 3.76 -3.07 17.08
CA GLU A 52 4.15 -3.37 18.47
C GLU A 52 5.65 -3.32 18.67
N ILE A 53 6.07 -2.93 19.87
CA ILE A 53 7.45 -3.06 20.32
C ILE A 53 7.65 -4.49 20.79
N ASP A 54 8.71 -5.14 20.32
CA ASP A 54 9.12 -6.45 20.80
C ASP A 54 9.83 -6.29 22.15
N GLU A 55 9.09 -6.53 23.23
CA GLU A 55 9.56 -6.40 24.61
C GLU A 55 10.30 -7.67 25.11
N SER A 56 10.46 -8.71 24.27
CA SER A 56 11.05 -9.99 24.67
C SER A 56 12.49 -9.91 25.18
N ASN A 57 13.21 -8.80 24.91
CA ASN A 57 14.57 -8.56 25.38
C ASN A 57 14.72 -7.52 26.51
N ASN A 58 13.63 -6.99 27.11
CA ASN A 58 13.75 -6.05 28.24
C ASN A 58 13.98 -6.72 29.61
N LYS A 59 14.19 -8.04 29.64
CA LYS A 59 14.60 -8.79 30.84
C LYS A 59 16.07 -9.20 30.74
N GLY A 60 16.98 -8.25 30.92
CA GLY A 60 18.39 -8.56 31.12
C GLY A 60 19.31 -7.54 30.46
N GLU A 61 20.11 -6.88 31.28
CA GLU A 61 21.38 -6.25 30.93
C GLU A 61 21.31 -4.95 30.12
N ASP A 62 21.32 -3.85 30.89
CA ASP A 62 22.19 -2.67 30.73
C ASP A 62 21.47 -1.38 31.10
N LYS A 63 21.28 -1.20 32.42
CA LYS A 63 20.99 0.09 33.06
C LYS A 63 22.26 0.92 33.23
N GLU A 64 23.25 0.84 32.36
CA GLU A 64 24.46 1.64 32.50
C GLU A 64 25.23 1.62 31.19
N ASN A 65 24.84 2.46 30.23
CA ASN A 65 25.75 3.13 29.29
C ASN A 65 24.95 4.08 28.38
N ASN A 66 24.73 5.30 28.88
CA ASN A 66 24.42 6.45 28.04
C ASN A 66 25.60 6.70 27.09
N THR A 67 25.48 6.29 25.84
CA THR A 67 26.20 6.91 24.72
C THR A 67 25.22 7.20 23.59
N SER A 68 25.34 8.40 23.03
CA SER A 68 24.41 9.11 22.17
C SER A 68 24.28 8.52 20.75
N GLN A 69 24.02 7.22 20.64
CA GLN A 69 23.62 6.55 19.41
C GLN A 69 22.25 5.90 19.66
N GLY A 70 21.18 6.57 19.23
CA GLY A 70 19.81 6.30 19.64
C GLY A 70 19.42 4.82 19.69
N ASN A 71 18.93 4.37 20.84
CA ASN A 71 18.41 3.02 21.05
C ASN A 71 17.30 2.72 20.03
N ILE A 72 17.65 1.96 18.98
CA ILE A 72 16.68 1.46 17.99
C ILE A 72 15.81 0.42 18.68
N ARG A 73 14.51 0.67 18.78
CA ARG A 73 13.57 -0.29 19.34
C ARG A 73 13.31 -1.40 18.34
N LYS A 74 13.30 -2.66 18.80
CA LYS A 74 12.76 -3.76 17.99
C LYS A 74 11.25 -3.56 17.87
N VAL A 75 10.77 -3.35 16.65
CA VAL A 75 9.35 -3.15 16.34
C VAL A 75 8.92 -4.18 15.31
N ALA A 76 7.71 -4.72 15.48
CA ALA A 76 7.06 -5.60 14.53
C ALA A 76 5.79 -4.94 13.97
N VAL A 77 5.56 -5.15 12.68
CA VAL A 77 4.34 -4.75 11.98
C VAL A 77 3.63 -6.00 11.47
N LYS A 78 2.48 -6.33 12.07
CA LYS A 78 1.65 -7.47 11.70
C LYS A 78 0.80 -7.16 10.47
N VAL A 79 0.79 -8.00 9.45
CA VAL A 79 -0.08 -7.91 8.28
C VAL A 79 -0.99 -9.13 8.28
N TRP A 80 -2.30 -8.93 8.17
CA TRP A 80 -3.25 -10.03 8.15
C TRP A 80 -3.15 -10.84 6.85
N GLY A 81 -3.35 -12.15 6.96
CA GLY A 81 -3.25 -13.10 5.87
C GLY A 81 -1.82 -13.62 5.68
N THR A 82 -1.66 -14.49 4.69
CA THR A 82 -0.35 -15.10 4.35
C THR A 82 0.54 -14.14 3.56
N GLY A 83 -0.04 -13.08 2.98
CA GLY A 83 0.61 -12.18 2.05
C GLY A 83 0.72 -12.71 0.61
N SER A 84 0.26 -13.94 0.37
CA SER A 84 0.27 -14.60 -0.95
C SER A 84 -0.66 -13.99 -2.00
N PRO A 85 -1.82 -13.38 -1.66
CA PRO A 85 -2.72 -12.83 -2.67
C PRO A 85 -2.04 -11.78 -3.56
N LEU A 86 -2.28 -11.89 -4.88
CA LEU A 86 -1.79 -11.01 -5.92
C LEU A 86 -2.77 -9.85 -6.16
N ARG A 87 -2.25 -8.65 -6.24
CA ARG A 87 -3.00 -7.42 -6.52
C ARG A 87 -2.30 -6.59 -7.58
N GLU A 88 -3.11 -5.84 -8.30
CA GLU A 88 -2.68 -4.80 -9.22
C GLU A 88 -2.83 -3.42 -8.57
N PHE A 89 -1.87 -2.53 -8.82
CA PHE A 89 -1.90 -1.16 -8.35
C PHE A 89 -1.57 -0.21 -9.50
N MET A 90 -2.25 0.93 -9.53
CA MET A 90 -2.01 2.01 -10.49
C MET A 90 -1.92 3.32 -9.74
N TYR A 91 -1.00 4.18 -10.15
CA TYR A 91 -0.86 5.51 -9.56
C TYR A 91 -2.01 6.42 -10.02
N SER A 92 -2.50 7.30 -9.14
CA SER A 92 -3.69 8.09 -9.43
C SER A 92 -3.50 9.09 -10.57
N LEU A 93 -2.28 9.61 -10.78
CA LEU A 93 -1.99 10.46 -11.94
C LEU A 93 -2.02 9.67 -13.26
N ASP A 94 -1.57 8.41 -13.27
CA ASP A 94 -1.73 7.55 -14.44
C ASP A 94 -3.20 7.26 -14.74
N MET A 95 -4.03 7.07 -13.71
CA MET A 95 -5.47 6.88 -13.89
C MET A 95 -6.10 8.12 -14.52
N ALA A 96 -5.75 9.31 -14.03
CA ALA A 96 -6.22 10.58 -14.58
C ALA A 96 -5.76 10.78 -16.04
N ALA A 97 -4.48 10.52 -16.33
CA ALA A 97 -3.92 10.61 -17.68
C ALA A 97 -4.61 9.62 -18.65
N ALA A 98 -4.93 8.41 -18.18
CA ALA A 98 -5.68 7.44 -18.99
C ALA A 98 -7.07 7.95 -19.32
N CYS A 99 -7.79 8.50 -18.34
CA CYS A 99 -9.10 9.09 -18.56
C CYS A 99 -9.06 10.23 -19.60
N VAL A 100 -8.08 11.14 -19.49
CA VAL A 100 -7.90 12.23 -20.46
C VAL A 100 -7.61 11.69 -21.85
N PHE A 101 -6.66 10.76 -21.97
CA PHE A 101 -6.35 10.10 -23.24
C PHE A 101 -7.59 9.48 -23.88
N ILE A 102 -8.39 8.74 -23.11
CA ILE A 102 -9.61 8.08 -23.60
C ILE A 102 -10.62 9.13 -24.09
N MET A 103 -10.86 10.19 -23.31
CA MET A 103 -11.82 11.24 -23.67
C MET A 103 -11.41 12.02 -24.93
N GLU A 104 -10.11 12.20 -25.15
CA GLU A 104 -9.60 12.98 -26.29
C GLU A 104 -9.44 12.15 -27.57
N ASN A 105 -9.23 10.83 -27.46
CA ASN A 105 -8.74 10.01 -28.58
C ASN A 105 -9.59 8.77 -28.90
N VAL A 106 -10.58 8.42 -28.07
CA VAL A 106 -11.30 7.14 -28.20
C VAL A 106 -12.81 7.34 -28.25
N ASP A 107 -13.41 6.95 -29.37
CA ASP A 107 -14.86 6.82 -29.51
C ASP A 107 -15.34 5.42 -29.16
N ILE A 108 -16.63 5.31 -28.82
CA ILE A 108 -17.29 4.02 -28.53
C ILE A 108 -17.14 3.02 -29.69
N GLY A 109 -17.09 3.51 -30.93
CA GLY A 109 -16.88 2.68 -32.13
C GLY A 109 -15.51 1.98 -32.14
N ASN A 110 -14.46 2.63 -31.60
CA ASN A 110 -13.14 2.00 -31.47
C ASN A 110 -13.19 0.84 -30.48
N ILE A 111 -13.87 1.04 -29.34
CA ILE A 111 -14.02 0.02 -28.29
C ILE A 111 -14.79 -1.19 -28.84
N ILE A 112 -15.94 -0.97 -29.47
CA ILE A 112 -16.77 -2.03 -30.05
C ILE A 112 -15.95 -2.82 -31.08
N LYS A 113 -15.29 -2.14 -32.03
CA LYS A 113 -14.51 -2.80 -33.09
C LYS A 113 -13.39 -3.70 -32.53
N LEU A 114 -12.73 -3.28 -31.46
CA LEU A 114 -11.63 -4.04 -30.86
C LEU A 114 -12.09 -5.16 -29.91
N ASN A 115 -13.35 -5.13 -29.47
CA ASN A 115 -14.00 -6.14 -28.62
C ASN A 115 -14.96 -7.06 -29.39
N GLN A 116 -15.13 -6.88 -30.70
CA GLN A 116 -16.00 -7.75 -31.50
C GLN A 116 -15.43 -9.18 -31.52
N PRO A 117 -16.26 -10.20 -31.24
CA PRO A 117 -15.83 -11.58 -31.37
C PRO A 117 -15.61 -11.95 -32.84
N ASP A 118 -14.69 -12.88 -33.10
CA ASP A 118 -14.37 -13.35 -34.46
C ASP A 118 -15.53 -14.12 -35.12
N ALA A 119 -16.49 -14.61 -34.32
CA ALA A 119 -17.67 -15.34 -34.79
C ALA A 119 -18.94 -14.49 -34.64
N ASP A 120 -19.79 -14.50 -35.66
CA ASP A 120 -21.08 -13.82 -35.67
C ASP A 120 -22.05 -14.50 -34.68
N GLN A 121 -21.93 -14.15 -33.41
CA GLN A 121 -22.80 -14.63 -32.34
C GLN A 121 -24.06 -13.78 -32.27
N LYS A 122 -25.15 -14.34 -32.79
CA LYS A 122 -26.48 -13.76 -32.74
C LYS A 122 -26.86 -13.43 -31.28
N GLY A 123 -27.08 -12.15 -30.98
CA GLY A 123 -27.46 -11.67 -29.65
C GLY A 123 -26.28 -11.29 -28.74
N TYR A 124 -25.04 -11.30 -29.23
CA TYR A 124 -23.89 -10.80 -28.46
C TYR A 124 -23.88 -9.27 -28.42
N HIS A 125 -24.00 -8.70 -27.23
CA HIS A 125 -23.83 -7.27 -27.01
C HIS A 125 -22.37 -6.96 -26.67
N THR A 126 -21.66 -6.35 -27.61
CA THR A 126 -20.24 -6.03 -27.43
C THR A 126 -20.05 -5.04 -26.26
N PRO A 127 -19.18 -5.36 -25.29
CA PRO A 127 -18.86 -4.45 -24.20
C PRO A 127 -18.30 -3.12 -24.72
N HIS A 128 -18.80 -2.02 -24.16
CA HIS A 128 -18.37 -0.65 -24.45
C HIS A 128 -17.66 0.03 -23.27
N PHE A 129 -17.30 -0.74 -22.24
CA PHE A 129 -16.45 -0.27 -21.14
C PHE A 129 -14.99 -0.65 -21.36
N LEU A 130 -14.08 0.09 -20.72
CA LEU A 130 -12.65 -0.10 -20.82
C LEU A 130 -12.02 -0.27 -19.43
N ASN A 131 -11.21 -1.30 -19.26
CA ASN A 131 -10.39 -1.49 -18.07
C ASN A 131 -9.18 -0.55 -18.12
N ILE A 132 -8.94 0.16 -17.03
CA ILE A 132 -7.77 1.03 -16.85
C ILE A 132 -6.92 0.47 -15.72
N GLY A 133 -5.70 0.06 -16.06
CA GLY A 133 -4.78 -0.62 -15.14
C GLY A 133 -3.36 -0.67 -15.68
N THR A 134 -2.48 -1.31 -14.92
CA THR A 134 -1.09 -1.55 -15.30
C THR A 134 -0.90 -2.92 -15.96
N GLY A 135 -1.78 -3.88 -15.66
CA GLY A 135 -1.63 -5.30 -16.01
C GLY A 135 -0.47 -5.97 -15.28
N GLU A 136 0.09 -5.30 -14.26
CA GLU A 136 1.22 -5.78 -13.46
C GLU A 136 0.74 -6.14 -12.06
N GLU A 137 1.16 -7.30 -11.58
CA GLU A 137 0.72 -7.84 -10.30
C GLU A 137 1.87 -7.91 -9.29
N ILE A 138 1.51 -7.81 -8.01
CA ILE A 138 2.42 -7.99 -6.90
C ILE A 138 1.70 -8.72 -5.76
N SER A 139 2.42 -9.60 -5.06
CA SER A 139 1.91 -10.19 -3.82
C SER A 139 1.82 -9.12 -2.72
N ILE A 140 0.88 -9.27 -1.79
CA ILE A 140 0.83 -8.39 -0.62
C ILE A 140 2.15 -8.45 0.18
N LYS A 141 2.79 -9.62 0.22
CA LYS A 141 4.10 -9.81 0.84
C LYS A 141 5.17 -8.94 0.20
N ASP A 142 5.33 -9.00 -1.11
CA ASP A 142 6.34 -8.23 -1.81
C ASP A 142 6.06 -6.73 -1.77
N LEU A 143 4.79 -6.33 -1.80
CA LEU A 143 4.38 -4.94 -1.59
C LEU A 143 4.82 -4.44 -0.21
N ALA A 144 4.54 -5.22 0.84
CA ALA A 144 4.92 -4.87 2.21
C ALA A 144 6.45 -4.74 2.35
N LEU A 145 7.22 -5.65 1.75
CA LEU A 145 8.69 -5.60 1.74
C LEU A 145 9.25 -4.43 0.91
N ARG A 146 8.60 -4.06 -0.19
CA ARG A 146 8.96 -2.85 -0.96
C ARG A 146 8.73 -1.58 -0.15
N ILE A 147 7.57 -1.48 0.51
CA ILE A 147 7.25 -0.35 1.39
C ILE A 147 8.24 -0.29 2.56
N LYS A 148 8.58 -1.44 3.18
CA LYS A 148 9.60 -1.53 4.23
C LYS A 148 10.92 -0.88 3.80
N ARG A 149 11.41 -1.24 2.61
CA ARG A 149 12.63 -0.65 2.04
C ARG A 149 12.47 0.84 1.78
N LEU A 150 11.35 1.25 1.19
CA LEU A 150 11.05 2.64 0.86
C LEU A 150 11.03 3.56 2.10
N THR A 151 10.43 3.11 3.20
CA THR A 151 10.35 3.89 4.45
C THR A 151 11.60 3.78 5.31
N GLY A 152 12.54 2.89 4.98
CA GLY A 152 13.70 2.58 5.81
C GLY A 152 13.36 1.88 7.13
N PHE A 153 12.21 1.21 7.21
CA PHE A 153 11.82 0.41 8.38
C PHE A 153 12.71 -0.83 8.51
N ARG A 154 13.41 -0.98 9.64
CA ARG A 154 14.33 -2.11 9.86
C ARG A 154 13.67 -3.26 10.62
N GLY A 155 12.63 -2.96 11.40
CA GLY A 155 11.82 -3.91 12.16
C GLY A 155 11.12 -4.98 11.31
N GLU A 156 10.47 -5.91 11.97
CA GLU A 156 9.94 -7.11 11.32
C GLU A 156 8.56 -6.86 10.70
N ILE A 157 8.28 -7.51 9.56
CA ILE A 157 6.92 -7.63 9.02
C ILE A 157 6.47 -9.06 9.24
N ILE A 158 5.44 -9.24 10.06
CA ILE A 158 4.92 -10.55 10.45
C ILE A 158 3.58 -10.76 9.74
N PHE A 159 3.46 -11.83 8.98
CA PHE A 159 2.19 -12.22 8.37
C PHE A 159 1.40 -13.10 9.34
N ASP A 160 0.14 -12.76 9.59
CA ASP A 160 -0.75 -13.49 10.50
C ASP A 160 -1.70 -14.38 9.69
N PRO A 161 -1.37 -15.69 9.51
CA PRO A 161 -2.19 -16.62 8.74
C PRO A 161 -3.45 -17.05 9.50
N SER A 162 -3.63 -16.67 10.77
CA SER A 162 -4.90 -16.90 11.48
C SER A 162 -6.04 -16.05 10.92
N LYS A 163 -5.71 -14.99 10.16
CA LYS A 163 -6.66 -14.17 9.44
C LYS A 163 -6.75 -14.63 7.98
N PRO A 164 -7.96 -14.70 7.41
CA PRO A 164 -8.15 -15.24 6.07
C PRO A 164 -7.49 -14.36 5.01
N ASP A 165 -6.95 -15.01 4.00
CA ASP A 165 -6.64 -14.34 2.74
C ASP A 165 -7.94 -13.97 2.00
N GLY A 166 -7.90 -12.87 1.24
CA GLY A 166 -8.96 -12.57 0.27
C GLY A 166 -8.82 -13.40 -1.00
N THR A 167 -9.48 -12.99 -2.09
CA THR A 167 -9.30 -13.61 -3.41
C THR A 167 -7.82 -13.69 -3.78
N MET A 168 -7.35 -14.87 -4.20
CA MET A 168 -5.92 -15.11 -4.44
C MET A 168 -5.32 -14.25 -5.53
N ARG A 169 -6.10 -13.85 -6.54
CA ARG A 169 -5.65 -12.99 -7.63
C ARG A 169 -6.74 -12.00 -7.96
N LYS A 170 -6.41 -10.70 -8.00
CA LYS A 170 -7.32 -9.64 -8.41
C LYS A 170 -6.57 -8.63 -9.27
N THR A 171 -6.76 -8.78 -10.57
CA THR A 171 -6.18 -7.99 -11.65
C THR A 171 -7.25 -7.81 -12.73
N ILE A 172 -7.07 -6.87 -13.63
CA ILE A 172 -7.97 -6.65 -14.76
C ILE A 172 -7.23 -6.86 -16.08
N ASP A 173 -7.96 -7.33 -17.11
CA ASP A 173 -7.40 -7.41 -18.46
C ASP A 173 -7.41 -6.04 -19.11
N ILE A 174 -6.22 -5.53 -19.43
CA ILE A 174 -6.00 -4.24 -20.11
C ILE A 174 -5.60 -4.41 -21.58
N GLY A 175 -5.81 -5.58 -22.18
CA GLY A 175 -5.47 -5.85 -23.57
C GLY A 175 -6.07 -4.84 -24.53
N LEU A 176 -7.31 -4.42 -24.30
CA LEU A 176 -7.97 -3.39 -25.10
C LEU A 176 -7.30 -2.01 -24.96
N LEU A 177 -6.96 -1.59 -23.74
CA LEU A 177 -6.29 -0.31 -23.49
C LEU A 177 -4.93 -0.24 -24.19
N LYS A 178 -4.19 -1.36 -24.18
CA LYS A 178 -2.92 -1.50 -24.93
C LYS A 178 -3.13 -1.41 -26.44
N LYS A 179 -4.17 -2.05 -26.98
CA LYS A 179 -4.52 -1.97 -28.42
C LYS A 179 -4.91 -0.55 -28.85
N LEU A 180 -5.49 0.24 -27.94
CA LEU A 180 -5.77 1.66 -28.15
C LEU A 180 -4.51 2.54 -28.08
N GLY A 181 -3.34 1.97 -27.76
CA GLY A 181 -2.06 2.67 -27.75
C GLY A 181 -1.72 3.35 -26.42
N TYR A 182 -2.52 3.16 -25.37
CA TYR A 182 -2.23 3.73 -24.06
C TYR A 182 -1.36 2.80 -23.21
N LYS A 183 -0.41 3.40 -22.50
CA LYS A 183 0.42 2.74 -21.49
C LYS A 183 0.62 3.67 -20.30
N HIS A 184 0.50 3.13 -19.09
CA HIS A 184 0.82 3.84 -17.86
C HIS A 184 2.30 4.26 -17.83
N GLN A 185 2.60 5.37 -17.15
CA GLN A 185 3.93 5.96 -17.10
C GLN A 185 4.68 5.58 -15.82
N PHE A 186 3.99 5.47 -14.68
CA PHE A 186 4.61 5.17 -13.41
C PHE A 186 4.63 3.66 -13.16
N ASN A 187 5.82 3.10 -13.00
CA ASN A 187 5.94 1.78 -12.39
C ASN A 187 5.56 1.87 -10.89
N LEU A 188 5.36 0.70 -10.27
CA LEU A 188 4.96 0.62 -8.87
C LEU A 188 5.94 1.31 -7.90
N ASN A 189 7.24 1.23 -8.13
CA ASN A 189 8.23 1.83 -7.23
C ASN A 189 8.15 3.37 -7.27
N ASP A 190 8.05 3.94 -8.47
CA ASP A 190 7.93 5.39 -8.66
C ASP A 190 6.64 5.92 -8.05
N GLY A 191 5.51 5.24 -8.31
CA GLY A 191 4.22 5.58 -7.72
C GLY A 191 4.21 5.48 -6.19
N LEU A 192 4.89 4.48 -5.60
CA LEU A 192 5.04 4.37 -4.16
C LEU A 192 5.90 5.50 -3.58
N ALA A 193 7.00 5.87 -4.23
CA ALA A 193 7.89 6.95 -3.80
C ALA A 193 7.16 8.31 -3.80
N GLU A 194 6.43 8.62 -4.87
CA GLU A 194 5.60 9.84 -4.95
C GLU A 194 4.50 9.84 -3.89
N THR A 195 3.82 8.71 -3.71
CA THR A 195 2.78 8.56 -2.67
C THR A 195 3.36 8.79 -1.28
N TYR A 196 4.56 8.25 -1.00
CA TYR A 196 5.21 8.43 0.30
C TYR A 196 5.67 9.87 0.54
N SER A 197 6.32 10.48 -0.46
CA SER A 197 6.71 11.89 -0.43
C SER A 197 5.51 12.81 -0.18
N SER A 198 4.41 12.60 -0.90
CA SER A 198 3.16 13.33 -0.69
C SER A 198 2.55 13.07 0.69
N TYR A 199 2.72 11.87 1.25
CA TYR A 199 2.18 11.51 2.57
C TYR A 199 2.90 12.24 3.71
N LEU A 200 4.21 12.47 3.57
CA LEU A 200 5.05 13.13 4.59
C LEU A 200 4.84 14.65 4.69
N LYS A 201 4.31 15.28 3.63
CA LYS A 201 3.91 16.69 3.62
C LYS A 201 2.68 16.90 4.51
#